data_AF-A0AAW9JI04-F1
#
_entry.id   AF-A0AAW9JI04-F1
#
_cell.length_a   1.000
_cell.length_b   1.000
_cell.length_c   1.000
_cell.angle_alpha   90.00
_cell.angle_beta   90.00
_cell.angle_gamma   90.00
#
_symmetry.space_group_name_H-M   'P 1'
#
loop_
_entity.id
_entity.type
_entity.pdbx_description
1 polymer ?
#
loop_
_entity_poly.entity_id
_entity_poly.type
_entity_poly.pdbx_seq_one_letter_code
_entity_poly.pdbx_strand_id
1 'polypeptide(L)'
;MINLQALSEKTIDFIWLDGTELHVTQPSTRFVNKVDRADNTIENCQKLAKEFLNDNREGRKFTDEEIAQLNSAQLTAILNSVLGFAYEVDNDPN
;
A
#
# COMPACT_ATOMS: atom_id res chain seq x y z
N MET A 1 -21.98 19.40 11.52
CA MET A 1 -20.62 19.94 11.37
C MET A 1 -19.73 18.77 11.04
N ILE A 2 -19.15 18.71 9.84
CA ILE A 2 -18.26 17.61 9.45
C ILE A 2 -16.89 17.91 10.07
N ASN A 3 -16.35 16.97 10.85
CA ASN A 3 -15.04 17.11 11.45
C ASN A 3 -13.96 16.79 10.40
N LEU A 4 -13.40 17.83 9.77
CA LEU A 4 -12.36 17.68 8.75
C LEU A 4 -11.04 17.10 9.31
N GLN A 5 -10.82 17.14 10.63
CA GLN A 5 -9.67 16.45 11.27
C GLN A 5 -9.88 14.95 11.37
N ALA A 6 -11.12 14.46 11.49
CA ALA A 6 -11.41 13.02 11.47
C ALA A 6 -11.27 12.41 10.06
N LEU A 7 -11.19 13.27 9.04
CA LEU A 7 -10.91 12.92 7.65
C LEU A 7 -9.42 13.06 7.30
N SER A 8 -8.54 13.28 8.29
CA SER A 8 -7.10 13.23 8.06
C SER A 8 -6.76 11.88 7.45
N GLU A 9 -6.30 11.91 6.20
CA GLU A 9 -5.89 10.73 5.42
C GLU A 9 -5.05 9.79 6.29
N LYS A 10 -5.56 8.57 6.50
CA LYS A 10 -4.80 7.51 7.16
C LYS A 10 -3.66 7.08 6.23
N THR A 11 -2.49 6.85 6.81
CA THR A 11 -1.33 6.32 6.09
C THR A 11 -0.97 4.94 6.62
N ILE A 12 -0.31 4.16 5.78
CA ILE A 12 0.40 2.95 6.18
C ILE A 12 1.89 3.29 6.15
N ASP A 13 2.52 3.15 7.30
CA ASP A 13 3.90 3.57 7.51
C ASP A 13 4.83 2.37 7.29
N PHE A 14 5.85 2.55 6.45
CA PHE A 14 6.85 1.54 6.13
C PHE A 14 8.25 2.06 6.45
N ILE A 15 9.13 1.16 6.91
CA ILE A 15 10.57 1.41 6.91
C ILE A 15 11.13 0.78 5.64
N TRP A 16 11.67 1.61 4.75
CA TRP A 16 12.27 1.16 3.50
C TRP A 16 13.66 0.54 3.72
N LEU A 17 14.22 -0.09 2.68
CA LEU A 17 15.49 -0.85 2.75
C LEU A 17 16.69 -0.01 3.19
N ASP A 18 16.63 1.30 2.97
CA ASP A 18 17.64 2.29 3.37
C ASP A 18 17.41 2.85 4.79
N GLY A 19 16.38 2.37 5.50
CA GLY A 19 15.97 2.86 6.81
C GLY A 19 15.09 4.11 6.77
N THR A 20 14.68 4.58 5.59
CA THR A 20 13.77 5.73 5.47
C THR A 20 12.35 5.35 5.83
N GLU A 21 11.66 6.24 6.55
CA GLU A 21 10.22 6.11 6.79
C GLU A 21 9.44 6.59 5.57
N LEU A 22 8.44 5.81 5.17
CA LEU A 22 7.57 6.07 4.03
C LEU A 22 6.12 6.02 4.50
N HIS A 23 5.38 7.11 4.33
CA HIS A 23 3.98 7.21 4.72
C HIS A 23 3.13 7.09 3.44
N VAL A 24 2.67 5.88 3.16
CA VAL A 24 1.87 5.56 1.97
C VAL A 24 0.41 5.86 2.27
N THR A 25 -0.27 6.58 1.41
CA THR A 25 -1.69 6.86 1.60
C THR A 25 -2.50 5.57 1.56
N GLN A 26 -3.57 5.56 2.35
CA GLN A 26 -4.48 4.45 2.41
C GLN A 26 -4.95 4.03 1.00
N PRO A 27 -4.93 2.72 0.68
CA PRO A 27 -5.41 2.25 -0.60
C PRO A 27 -6.93 2.44 -0.73
N SER A 28 -7.38 2.84 -1.91
CA SER A 28 -8.82 2.88 -2.21
C SER A 28 -9.41 1.46 -2.26
N THR A 29 -10.71 1.31 -1.98
CA THR A 29 -11.44 0.04 -2.13
C THR A 29 -11.29 -0.56 -3.54
N ARG A 30 -11.18 0.29 -4.57
CA ARG A 30 -10.91 -0.15 -5.95
C ARG A 30 -9.53 -0.80 -6.08
N PHE A 31 -8.53 -0.24 -5.41
CA PHE A 31 -7.17 -0.77 -5.42
C PHE A 31 -7.09 -2.08 -4.62
N VAL A 32 -7.74 -2.17 -3.46
CA VAL A 32 -7.87 -3.44 -2.70
C VAL A 32 -8.46 -4.53 -3.58
N ASN A 33 -9.62 -4.29 -4.21
CA ASN A 33 -10.26 -5.26 -5.11
C ASN A 33 -9.37 -5.67 -6.30
N LYS A 34 -8.48 -4.77 -6.73
CA LYS A 34 -7.50 -5.05 -7.79
C LYS A 34 -6.42 -6.00 -7.28
N VAL A 35 -5.94 -5.84 -6.04
CA VAL A 35 -4.97 -6.74 -5.41
C VAL A 35 -5.58 -8.11 -5.16
N ASP A 36 -6.79 -8.18 -4.60
CA ASP A 36 -7.49 -9.43 -4.29
C ASP A 36 -7.76 -10.30 -5.51
N ARG A 37 -8.04 -9.68 -6.67
CA ARG A 37 -8.35 -10.38 -7.93
C ARG A 37 -7.14 -10.62 -8.82
N ALA A 38 -5.96 -10.09 -8.48
CA ALA A 38 -4.79 -10.23 -9.33
C ALA A 38 -4.23 -11.65 -9.24
N ASP A 39 -3.73 -12.16 -10.38
CA ASP A 39 -2.98 -13.41 -10.38
C ASP A 39 -1.73 -13.26 -9.51
N ASN A 40 -1.47 -14.25 -8.66
CA ASN A 40 -0.34 -14.27 -7.72
C ASN A 40 0.99 -14.62 -8.44
N THR A 41 1.34 -13.81 -9.43
CA THR A 41 2.63 -13.86 -10.11
C THR A 41 3.55 -12.77 -9.54
N ILE A 42 4.86 -13.03 -9.54
CA ILE A 42 5.85 -12.07 -9.02
C ILE A 42 5.75 -10.72 -9.74
N GLU A 43 5.59 -10.74 -11.07
CA GLU A 43 5.46 -9.52 -11.88
C GLU A 43 4.24 -8.68 -11.49
N ASN A 44 3.09 -9.32 -11.27
CA ASN A 44 1.89 -8.61 -10.81
C ASN A 44 2.07 -8.06 -9.40
N CYS A 45 2.67 -8.84 -8.50
CA CYS A 45 2.93 -8.39 -7.14
C CYS A 45 3.86 -7.18 -7.11
N GLN A 46 4.93 -7.19 -7.92
CA GLN A 46 5.84 -6.04 -8.09
C GLN A 46 5.11 -4.82 -8.63
N LYS A 47 4.30 -4.98 -9.69
CA LYS A 47 3.53 -3.88 -10.27
C LYS A 47 2.56 -3.24 -9.28
N LEU A 48 1.83 -4.06 -8.53
CA LEU A 48 0.88 -3.59 -7.52
C LEU A 48 1.59 -2.93 -6.33
N ALA A 49 2.67 -3.53 -5.83
CA ALA A 49 3.47 -2.94 -4.77
C ALA A 49 4.03 -1.57 -5.20
N LYS A 50 4.53 -1.44 -6.43
CA LYS A 50 5.00 -0.18 -6.99
C LYS A 50 3.90 0.87 -7.07
N GLU A 51 2.74 0.51 -7.61
CA GLU A 51 1.59 1.42 -7.74
C GLU A 51 1.15 1.93 -6.37
N PHE A 52 1.11 1.04 -5.39
CA PHE A 52 0.78 1.38 -4.01
C PHE A 52 1.83 2.30 -3.37
N LEU A 53 3.09 1.89 -3.34
CA LEU A 53 4.17 2.64 -2.71
C LEU A 53 4.39 4.03 -3.35
N ASN A 54 4.04 4.21 -4.62
CA ASN A 54 4.18 5.50 -5.32
C ASN A 54 3.10 6.53 -4.97
N ASP A 55 2.07 6.11 -4.23
CA ASP A 55 1.08 6.95 -3.60
C ASP A 55 1.52 7.23 -2.14
N ASN A 56 2.66 7.92 -1.99
CA ASN A 56 3.23 8.27 -0.69
C ASN A 56 3.31 9.79 -0.50
N ARG A 57 3.33 10.22 0.76
CA ARG A 57 3.37 11.63 1.14
C ARG A 57 4.73 12.29 0.90
N GLU A 58 5.79 11.50 0.88
CA GLU A 58 7.16 11.96 0.66
C GLU A 58 7.39 12.36 -0.81
N GLY A 59 6.46 12.04 -1.70
CA GLY A 59 6.60 12.25 -3.14
C GLY A 59 7.67 11.36 -3.79
N ARG A 60 8.16 10.34 -3.08
CA ARG A 60 9.15 9.38 -3.58
C ARG A 60 8.55 8.61 -4.76
N LYS A 61 9.34 8.41 -5.81
CA LYS A 61 8.94 7.61 -6.97
C LYS A 61 9.85 6.41 -7.12
N PHE A 62 9.30 5.25 -6.80
CA PHE A 62 9.94 3.96 -6.92
C PHE A 62 10.00 3.51 -8.37
N THR A 63 11.18 3.09 -8.81
CA THR A 63 11.39 2.53 -10.15
C THR A 63 11.08 1.03 -10.19
N ASP A 64 11.02 0.45 -11.40
CA ASP A 64 10.84 -1.00 -11.52
C ASP A 64 12.07 -1.76 -10.99
N GLU A 65 13.28 -1.22 -11.13
CA GLU A 65 14.49 -1.84 -10.61
C GLU A 65 14.50 -1.87 -9.07
N GLU A 66 14.07 -0.80 -8.41
CA GLU A 66 14.00 -0.76 -6.94
C GLU A 66 13.01 -1.80 -6.40
N ILE A 67 11.87 -1.96 -7.07
CA ILE A 67 10.84 -2.92 -6.66
C ILE A 67 11.25 -4.36 -7.00
N ALA A 68 12.02 -4.56 -8.07
CA ALA A 68 12.56 -5.86 -8.43
C ALA A 68 13.58 -6.41 -7.40
N GLN A 69 14.18 -5.53 -6.59
CA GLN A 69 15.07 -5.94 -5.49
C GLN A 69 14.32 -6.51 -4.28
N LEU A 70 13.00 -6.30 -4.19
CA LEU A 70 12.21 -6.85 -3.11
C LEU A 70 12.07 -8.37 -3.27
N ASN A 71 12.28 -9.08 -2.17
CA ASN A 71 12.00 -10.52 -2.12
C ASN A 71 10.49 -10.77 -1.98
N SER A 72 10.08 -12.01 -2.23
CA SER A 72 8.66 -12.40 -2.20
C SER A 72 8.00 -12.10 -0.86
N ALA A 73 8.70 -12.26 0.27
CA ALA A 73 8.14 -11.99 1.59
C ALA A 73 7.86 -10.49 1.79
N GLN A 74 8.74 -9.61 1.31
CA GLN A 74 8.54 -8.16 1.36
C GLN A 74 7.37 -7.72 0.49
N LEU A 75 7.27 -8.25 -0.74
CA LEU A 75 6.14 -7.98 -1.63
C LEU A 75 4.82 -8.44 -1.02
N THR A 76 4.79 -9.64 -0.45
CA THR A 76 3.60 -10.16 0.24
C THR A 76 3.23 -9.32 1.47
N ALA A 77 4.20 -8.85 2.26
CA ALA A 77 3.92 -7.98 3.41
C ALA A 77 3.26 -6.66 2.98
N ILE A 78 3.75 -6.04 1.90
CA ILE A 78 3.16 -4.81 1.34
C ILE A 78 1.72 -5.06 0.90
N LEU A 79 1.48 -6.09 0.09
CA LEU A 79 0.13 -6.39 -0.42
C LEU A 79 -0.83 -6.84 0.69
N ASN A 80 -0.35 -7.56 1.70
CA ASN A 80 -1.15 -7.93 2.86
C ASN A 80 -1.53 -6.71 3.71
N SER A 81 -0.69 -5.68 3.79
CA SER A 81 -1.08 -4.43 4.45
C SER A 81 -2.24 -3.74 3.72
N VAL A 82 -2.25 -3.80 2.39
CA VAL A 82 -3.35 -3.31 1.55
C VAL A 82 -4.65 -4.07 1.82
N LEU A 83 -4.57 -5.40 1.90
CA LEU A 83 -5.74 -6.26 2.17
C LEU A 83 -6.23 -6.16 3.63
N GLY A 84 -5.30 -6.08 4.59
CA GLY A 84 -5.61 -5.95 6.02
C GLY A 84 -6.34 -4.65 6.32
N PHE A 85 -6.00 -3.58 5.61
CA PHE A 85 -6.71 -2.30 5.73
C PHE A 85 -8.18 -2.41 5.27
N ALA A 86 -8.47 -3.21 4.25
CA ALA A 86 -9.85 -3.42 3.81
C ALA A 86 -10.70 -4.11 4.90
N TYR A 87 -10.09 -5.04 5.64
CA TYR A 87 -10.75 -5.74 6.73
C TYR A 87 -11.07 -4.81 7.91
N GLU A 88 -10.23 -3.81 8.18
CA GLU A 88 -10.50 -2.78 9.19
C GLU A 88 -11.65 -1.85 8.78
N VAL A 89 -11.73 -1.48 7.50
CA VAL A 89 -12.85 -0.66 6.99
C VAL A 89 -14.18 -1.41 7.01
N ASP A 90 -14.17 -2.69 6.65
CA ASP A 90 -15.40 -3.49 6.60
C ASP A 90 -15.92 -3.88 8.00
N ASN A 91 -15.05 -3.94 9.03
CA ASN A 91 -15.44 -4.30 10.40
C ASN A 91 -15.68 -3.11 11.34
N ASP A 92 -15.39 -1.88 10.91
CA ASP A 92 -15.75 -0.66 11.65
C ASP A 92 -16.61 0.26 10.75
N PRO A 93 -17.89 -0.11 10.50
CA PRO A 93 -18.83 0.75 9.82
C PRO A 93 -19.27 1.82 10.80
N ASN A 94 -18.60 2.98 10.74
CA ASN A 94 -18.96 4.17 11.52
C ASN A 94 -20.47 4.47 11.46
#